data_AF-M7CKE9-F1
#
_entry.id   AF-M7CKE9-F1
#
_cell.length_a   1.000
_cell.length_b   1.000
_cell.length_c   1.000
_cell.angle_alpha   90.00
_cell.angle_beta   90.00
_cell.angle_gamma   90.00
#
_symmetry.space_group_name_H-M   'P 1'
#
loop_
_entity.id
_entity.type
_entity.pdbx_description
1 polymer ?
#
loop_
_entity_poly.entity_id
_entity_poly.type
_entity_poly.pdbx_seq_one_letter_code
_entity_poly.pdbx_strand_id
1 'polypeptide(L)'
;MALSNGQTWFPPFEQFLWEHWDYPKTPASNQNTYCDMMMWKRGLYGKLKHIFIHEPIEKIINVCRGEGIYLGGGWYQSKHFFSITKCTFNRMFGHYTGQWIFTKIIIRCKYGFPVPIQE
;
A
#
# COMPACT_ATOMS: atom_id res chain seq x y z
N MET A 1 -16.72 -28.04 -8.87
CA MET A 1 -17.03 -26.92 -9.78
C MET A 1 -15.73 -26.15 -9.99
N ALA A 2 -15.16 -26.20 -11.19
CA ALA A 2 -13.95 -25.51 -11.56
C ALA A 2 -14.30 -24.17 -12.23
N LEU A 3 -13.61 -23.09 -11.85
CA LEU A 3 -13.54 -21.86 -12.63
C LEU A 3 -12.07 -21.60 -12.94
N SER A 4 -11.76 -21.74 -14.23
CA SER A 4 -10.53 -21.32 -14.88
C SER A 4 -10.31 -19.81 -14.71
N ASN A 5 -9.14 -19.43 -14.20
CA ASN A 5 -8.34 -18.28 -14.64
C ASN A 5 -7.03 -18.29 -13.84
N GLY A 6 -5.91 -18.50 -14.52
CA GLY A 6 -4.58 -18.69 -13.93
C GLY A 6 -4.00 -17.45 -13.25
N GLN A 7 -4.60 -17.00 -12.16
CA GLN A 7 -3.96 -16.10 -11.21
C GLN A 7 -3.18 -16.96 -10.21
N THR A 8 -1.86 -16.94 -10.32
CA THR A 8 -0.97 -17.51 -9.31
C THR A 8 -1.30 -16.87 -7.96
N TRP A 9 -1.92 -17.64 -7.07
CA TRP A 9 -2.13 -17.30 -5.67
C TRP A 9 -0.77 -17.06 -5.01
N PHE A 10 -0.43 -15.79 -4.74
CA PHE A 10 0.73 -15.43 -3.93
C PHE A 10 0.22 -14.70 -2.69
N PRO A 11 -0.10 -15.43 -1.60
CA PRO A 11 -0.70 -14.88 -0.39
C PRO A 11 -0.01 -13.62 0.16
N PRO A 12 1.35 -13.49 0.11
CA PRO A 12 1.99 -12.26 0.54
C PRO A 12 1.59 -11.02 -0.27
N PHE A 13 1.36 -11.16 -1.57
CA PHE A 13 0.95 -10.02 -2.39
C PHE A 13 -0.50 -9.60 -2.12
N GLU A 14 -1.40 -10.57 -1.90
CA GLU A 14 -2.77 -10.26 -1.47
C GLU A 14 -2.79 -9.51 -0.14
N GLN A 15 -1.98 -9.96 0.82
CA GLN A 15 -1.83 -9.25 2.10
C GLN A 15 -1.27 -7.83 1.89
N PHE A 16 -0.26 -7.66 1.03
CA PHE A 16 0.26 -6.34 0.70
C PHE A 16 -0.84 -5.43 0.12
N LEU A 17 -1.65 -5.92 -0.81
CA LEU A 17 -2.76 -5.16 -1.37
C LEU A 17 -3.83 -4.85 -0.32
N TRP A 18 -4.19 -5.83 0.51
CA TRP A 18 -5.14 -5.64 1.60
C TRP A 18 -4.68 -4.53 2.56
N GLU A 19 -3.39 -4.47 2.87
CA GLU A 19 -2.88 -3.46 3.79
C GLU A 19 -2.70 -2.10 3.10
N HIS A 20 -2.09 -2.07 1.90
CA HIS A 20 -1.55 -0.83 1.32
C HIS A 20 -2.30 -0.29 0.12
N TRP A 21 -3.19 -1.04 -0.53
CA TRP A 21 -3.80 -0.61 -1.79
C TRP A 21 -5.23 -0.09 -1.62
N ASP A 22 -5.53 1.06 -2.23
CA ASP A 22 -6.88 1.65 -2.26
C ASP A 22 -7.04 2.45 -3.57
N TYR A 23 -7.46 1.79 -4.65
CA TYR A 23 -7.68 2.42 -5.94
C TYR A 23 -8.95 1.89 -6.66
N PRO A 24 -9.84 2.78 -7.14
CA PRO A 24 -9.85 4.23 -6.92
C PRO A 24 -9.91 4.58 -5.43
N LYS A 25 -9.36 5.74 -5.06
CA LYS A 25 -9.32 6.18 -3.66
C LYS A 25 -10.73 6.21 -3.07
N THR A 26 -10.92 5.60 -1.90
CA THR A 26 -12.19 5.62 -1.18
C THR A 26 -12.54 7.07 -0.79
N PRO A 27 -13.75 7.56 -1.12
CA PRO A 27 -14.14 8.92 -0.81
C PRO A 27 -14.30 9.13 0.71
N ALA A 28 -13.88 10.29 1.19
CA ALA A 28 -14.03 10.72 2.57
C ALA A 28 -14.11 12.25 2.63
N SER A 29 -14.65 12.80 3.72
CA SER A 29 -14.79 14.24 3.93
C SER A 29 -13.44 14.98 3.98
N ASN A 30 -12.41 14.35 4.53
CA ASN A 30 -11.03 14.85 4.56
C ASN A 30 -10.03 13.68 4.75
N GLN A 31 -8.72 13.99 4.74
CA GLN A 31 -7.66 12.97 4.84
C GLN A 31 -7.61 12.27 6.20
N ASN A 32 -7.96 12.95 7.30
CA ASN A 32 -7.98 12.35 8.64
C ASN A 32 -9.10 11.31 8.73
N THR A 33 -10.31 11.68 8.30
CA THR A 33 -11.46 10.77 8.24
C THR A 33 -11.18 9.59 7.30
N TYR A 34 -10.52 9.84 6.16
CA TYR A 34 -10.04 8.76 5.29
C TYR A 34 -9.15 7.78 6.05
N CYS A 35 -8.14 8.28 6.77
CA CYS A 35 -7.21 7.44 7.52
C CYS A 35 -7.89 6.67 8.65
N ASP A 36 -8.71 7.30 9.48
CA ASP A 36 -9.43 6.62 10.57
C ASP A 36 -10.29 5.47 10.02
N MET A 37 -11.06 5.75 8.96
CA MET A 37 -11.91 4.75 8.31
C MET A 37 -11.11 3.60 7.70
N MET A 38 -10.08 3.91 6.92
CA MET A 38 -9.33 2.89 6.18
C MET A 38 -8.44 2.06 7.09
N MET A 39 -7.80 2.66 8.10
CA MET A 39 -7.04 1.92 9.09
C MET A 39 -7.93 0.98 9.90
N TRP A 40 -9.16 1.40 10.24
CA TRP A 40 -10.13 0.51 10.90
C TRP A 40 -10.59 -0.62 9.97
N LYS A 41 -11.01 -0.29 8.75
CA LYS A 41 -11.50 -1.25 7.74
C LYS A 41 -10.48 -2.33 7.38
N ARG A 42 -9.18 -1.99 7.38
CA ARG A 42 -8.10 -2.94 7.09
C ARG A 42 -7.57 -3.68 8.32
N GLY A 43 -8.10 -3.40 9.52
CA GLY A 43 -7.64 -4.01 10.78
C GLY A 43 -6.27 -3.52 11.25
N LEU A 44 -5.88 -2.29 10.88
CA LEU A 44 -4.56 -1.70 11.14
C LEU A 44 -4.61 -0.56 12.18
N TYR A 45 -5.75 -0.34 12.82
CA TYR A 45 -5.94 0.76 13.77
C TYR A 45 -4.94 0.68 14.92
N GLY A 46 -4.28 1.79 15.23
CA GLY A 46 -3.19 1.88 16.20
C GLY A 46 -1.78 1.74 15.60
N LYS A 47 -1.62 1.26 14.35
CA LYS A 47 -0.33 1.27 13.65
C LYS A 47 0.16 2.70 13.45
N LEU A 48 1.37 3.00 13.92
CA LEU A 48 1.89 4.36 14.04
C LEU A 48 1.97 5.13 12.73
N LYS A 49 2.44 4.47 11.67
CA LYS A 49 2.58 5.04 10.34
C LYS A 49 2.15 4.00 9.33
N HIS A 50 1.35 4.42 8.37
CA HIS A 50 0.92 3.56 7.27
C HIS A 50 0.69 4.39 6.01
N ILE A 51 0.81 3.76 4.85
CA ILE A 51 0.53 4.40 3.57
C ILE A 51 -0.52 3.60 2.80
N PHE A 52 -1.44 4.32 2.17
CA PHE A 52 -2.34 3.79 1.15
C PHE A 52 -1.95 4.31 -0.22
N ILE A 53 -1.85 3.42 -1.20
CA ILE A 53 -1.45 3.70 -2.58
C ILE A 53 -2.71 3.78 -3.45
N HIS A 54 -2.83 4.89 -4.18
CA HIS A 54 -3.95 5.22 -5.04
C HIS A 54 -3.57 5.13 -6.52
N GLU A 55 -3.01 3.99 -6.91
CA GLU A 55 -2.62 3.71 -8.30
C GLU A 55 -3.11 2.31 -8.71
N PRO A 56 -3.24 2.05 -10.02
CA PRO A 56 -3.54 0.72 -10.53
C PRO A 56 -2.54 -0.33 -10.04
N ILE A 57 -3.03 -1.54 -9.74
CA ILE A 57 -2.22 -2.66 -9.26
C ILE A 57 -1.02 -2.94 -10.18
N GLU A 58 -1.23 -2.87 -11.49
CA GLU A 58 -0.18 -3.10 -12.49
C GLU A 58 1.01 -2.15 -12.32
N LYS A 59 0.78 -0.86 -12.01
CA LYS A 59 1.87 0.08 -11.73
C LYS A 59 2.69 -0.34 -10.51
N ILE A 60 2.02 -0.85 -9.47
CA ILE A 60 2.69 -1.30 -8.23
C ILE A 60 3.52 -2.56 -8.52
N ILE A 61 2.95 -3.54 -9.23
CA ILE A 61 3.65 -4.76 -9.64
C ILE A 61 4.89 -4.42 -10.49
N ASN A 62 4.75 -3.47 -11.42
CA ASN A 62 5.82 -3.11 -12.34
C ASN A 62 7.05 -2.53 -11.64
N VAL A 63 6.90 -1.95 -10.43
CA VAL A 63 8.05 -1.55 -9.60
C VAL A 63 8.98 -2.75 -9.35
N CYS A 64 8.42 -3.95 -9.16
CA CYS A 64 9.19 -5.18 -8.97
C CYS A 64 9.67 -5.84 -10.27
N ARG A 65 9.26 -5.35 -11.45
CA ARG A 65 9.49 -5.98 -12.76
C ARG A 65 10.20 -5.10 -13.79
N GLY A 66 10.80 -3.99 -13.36
CA GLY A 66 11.62 -3.14 -14.21
C GLY A 66 11.37 -1.63 -14.04
N GLU A 67 10.23 -1.25 -13.48
CA GLU A 67 9.88 0.16 -13.19
C GLU A 67 10.35 0.63 -11.80
N GLY A 68 11.16 -0.18 -11.13
CA GLY A 68 11.84 0.16 -9.87
C GLY A 68 13.35 0.26 -10.02
N ILE A 69 13.96 1.01 -9.10
CA ILE A 69 15.41 1.06 -8.87
C ILE A 69 15.70 0.14 -7.70
N TYR A 70 16.54 -0.87 -7.90
CA TYR A 70 16.93 -1.80 -6.86
C TYR A 70 17.83 -1.10 -5.82
N LEU A 71 17.42 -1.13 -4.55
CA LEU A 71 18.15 -0.52 -3.44
C LEU A 71 18.95 -1.53 -2.59
N GLY A 72 18.86 -2.84 -2.92
CA GLY A 72 19.45 -3.91 -2.10
C GLY A 72 18.43 -4.60 -1.18
N GLY A 73 18.70 -5.85 -0.79
CA GLY A 73 17.88 -6.60 0.18
C GLY A 73 16.44 -6.90 -0.26
N GLY A 74 16.16 -6.84 -1.57
CA GLY A 74 14.81 -6.96 -2.12
C GLY A 74 13.98 -5.66 -2.07
N TRP A 75 14.57 -4.52 -1.70
CA TRP A 75 13.91 -3.22 -1.73
C TRP A 75 14.03 -2.56 -3.10
N TYR A 76 12.92 -1.99 -3.55
CA TYR A 76 12.84 -1.26 -4.81
C TYR A 76 12.16 0.09 -4.57
N GLN A 77 12.77 1.16 -5.09
CA GLN A 77 12.14 2.46 -5.18
C GLN A 77 11.47 2.61 -6.55
N SER A 78 10.24 3.10 -6.61
CA SER A 78 9.60 3.39 -7.90
C SER A 78 10.37 4.45 -8.70
N LYS A 79 10.46 4.28 -10.02
CA LYS A 79 10.98 5.31 -10.93
C LYS A 79 10.00 6.49 -11.04
N HIS A 80 8.71 6.16 -11.11
CA HIS A 80 7.62 7.12 -11.22
C HIS A 80 7.05 7.50 -9.85
N PHE A 81 6.38 8.64 -9.81
CA PHE A 81 5.64 9.10 -8.63
C PHE A 81 4.30 8.38 -8.52
N PHE A 82 3.86 8.16 -7.29
CA PHE A 82 2.59 7.53 -6.92
C PHE A 82 1.76 8.51 -6.10
N SER A 83 0.45 8.52 -6.36
CA SER A 83 -0.49 9.16 -5.45
C SER A 83 -0.69 8.29 -4.21
N ILE A 84 -0.41 8.83 -3.03
CA ILE A 84 -0.55 8.11 -1.76
C ILE A 84 -1.26 8.96 -0.70
N THR A 85 -1.81 8.29 0.30
CA THR A 85 -2.19 8.92 1.57
C THR A 85 -1.38 8.32 2.69
N LYS A 86 -0.62 9.16 3.40
CA LYS A 86 0.12 8.80 4.60
C LYS A 86 -0.76 9.02 5.82
N CYS A 87 -0.94 7.97 6.62
CA CYS A 87 -1.67 7.99 7.87
C CYS A 87 -0.70 7.91 9.03
N THR A 88 -0.81 8.83 9.99
CA THR A 88 0.00 8.85 11.21
C THR A 88 -0.90 8.81 12.44
N PHE A 89 -0.74 7.79 13.28
CA PHE A 89 -1.57 7.62 14.48
C PHE A 89 -1.13 8.59 15.58
N ASN A 90 -2.08 9.35 16.12
CA ASN A 90 -1.87 10.16 17.31
C ASN A 90 -2.30 9.37 18.54
N ARG A 91 -1.33 8.87 19.31
CA ARG A 91 -1.58 8.09 20.54
C ARG A 91 -2.32 8.86 21.62
N MET A 92 -2.18 10.18 21.68
CA MET A 92 -2.81 11.01 22.71
C MET A 92 -4.31 11.16 22.45
N PHE A 93 -4.71 11.35 21.20
CA PHE A 93 -6.11 11.54 20.83
C PHE A 93 -6.80 10.28 20.32
N GLY A 94 -6.05 9.22 20.00
CA GLY A 94 -6.62 7.97 19.50
C GLY A 94 -7.13 8.04 18.05
N HIS A 95 -6.63 8.99 17.26
CA HIS A 95 -7.05 9.25 15.88
C HIS A 95 -5.87 9.42 14.93
N TYR A 96 -6.12 9.27 13.63
CA TYR A 96 -5.11 9.46 12.59
C TYR A 96 -5.11 10.87 12.02
N THR A 97 -3.91 11.36 11.71
CA THR A 97 -3.73 12.45 10.76
C THR A 97 -3.40 11.89 9.38
N GLY A 98 -4.06 12.41 8.35
CA GLY A 98 -3.88 12.00 6.97
C GLY A 98 -3.22 13.08 6.15
N GLN A 99 -2.26 12.69 5.31
CA GLN A 99 -1.59 13.58 4.37
C GLN A 99 -1.60 12.96 2.97
N TRP A 100 -2.23 13.63 2.02
CA TRP A 100 -2.12 13.26 0.61
C TRP A 100 -0.79 13.77 0.04
N ILE A 101 -0.05 12.90 -0.63
CA ILE A 101 1.28 13.20 -1.15
C ILE A 101 1.45 12.52 -2.51
N PHE A 102 2.15 13.17 -3.42
CA PHE A 102 2.63 12.58 -4.65
C PHE A 102 4.15 12.33 -4.53
N THR A 103 4.56 11.08 -4.36
CA THR A 103 5.96 10.73 -4.05
C THR A 103 6.37 9.39 -4.66
N LYS A 104 7.67 9.13 -4.73
CA LYS A 104 8.19 7.78 -5.03
C LYS A 104 7.97 6.87 -3.82
N ILE A 105 7.55 5.64 -4.08
CA ILE A 105 7.34 4.63 -3.04
C ILE A 105 8.56 3.71 -2.97
N ILE A 106 8.80 3.17 -1.78
CA ILE A 106 9.77 2.10 -1.55
C ILE A 106 9.00 0.89 -1.07
N ILE A 107 9.11 -0.22 -1.80
CA ILE A 107 8.42 -1.47 -1.48
C ILE A 107 9.41 -2.63 -1.50
N ARG A 108 9.08 -3.69 -0.78
CA ARG A 108 9.83 -4.93 -0.82
C ARG A 108 9.23 -5.84 -1.89
N CYS A 109 10.09 -6.43 -2.70
CA CYS A 109 9.71 -7.33 -3.78
C CYS A 109 10.25 -8.73 -3.54
N LYS A 110 9.43 -9.76 -3.80
CA LYS A 110 9.82 -11.17 -3.82
C LYS A 110 9.17 -11.84 -5.02
N TYR A 111 9.95 -12.59 -5.80
CA TYR A 111 9.48 -13.26 -7.04
C TYR A 111 8.74 -12.32 -8.02
N GLY A 112 9.15 -11.04 -8.09
CA GLY A 112 8.52 -10.06 -8.97
C GLY A 112 7.17 -9.52 -8.48
N PHE A 113 6.82 -9.71 -7.21
CA PHE A 113 5.62 -9.17 -6.57
C PHE A 113 5.94 -8.37 -5.30
N PRO A 114 5.17 -7.30 -5.01
CA PRO A 114 5.20 -6.61 -3.72
C PRO A 114 4.84 -7.55 -2.57
N VAL A 115 5.54 -7.41 -1.43
CA VAL A 115 5.26 -8.18 -0.21
C VAL A 115 5.15 -7.28 1.01
N PRO A 116 4.43 -7.69 2.07
CA PRO A 116 4.28 -6.91 3.29
C PRO A 116 5.63 -6.82 4.01
N ILE A 117 5.78 -5.74 4.77
CA ILE A 117 6.90 -5.64 5.71
C ILE A 117 6.48 -6.47 6.93
N GLN A 118 7.11 -7.63 7.11
CA GLN A 118 7.05 -8.34 8.38
C GLN A 118 7.88 -7.50 9.38
N GLU A 119 7.20 -6.82 10.30
CA GLU A 119 7.81 -6.17 11.47
C GLU A 119 8.27 -7.22 12.49
#